data_AF-A0A6I2MP34-F1
#
_entry.id   AF-A0A6I2MP34-F1
#
_cell.length_a   1.000
_cell.length_b   1.000
_cell.length_c   1.000
_cell.angle_alpha   90.00
_cell.angle_beta   90.00
_cell.angle_gamma   90.00
#
_symmetry.space_group_name_H-M   'P 1'
#
loop_
_entity.id
_entity.type
_entity.pdbx_description
1 polymer ?
#
loop_
_entity_poly.entity_id
_entity_poly.type
_entity_poly.pdbx_seq_one_letter_code
_entity_poly.pdbx_strand_id
1 'polypeptide(L)'
;MKKTLAVLAIVSLIISCGEKKEEKKGGFEMNRTKKEVKAEKTVEEVPVDLNNKGVGPITSVDFGAKIDKEMAAKGEKTYSTICVACHMAEQRMIGPALKGVYDRRSPEWVMNMILNPDGMLKEDPIAKALLKEYNNAVMLNQNLSKEDARAIAEYLRTL
;
A
#
# COMPACT_ATOMS: atom_id res chain seq x y z
N MET A 1 -0.55 -29.34 74.19
CA MET A 1 -0.88 -30.75 74.49
C MET A 1 -1.08 -31.46 73.15
N LYS A 2 -0.03 -32.05 72.55
CA LYS A 2 0.23 -33.50 72.55
C LYS A 2 -1.04 -34.34 72.70
N LYS A 3 -1.49 -35.00 71.63
CA LYS A 3 -1.48 -36.47 71.48
C LYS A 3 -2.16 -36.94 70.19
N THR A 4 -1.40 -37.72 69.45
CA THR A 4 -1.71 -38.59 68.30
C THR A 4 -2.57 -39.80 68.68
N LEU A 5 -3.28 -40.39 67.70
CA LEU A 5 -3.66 -41.82 67.48
C LEU A 5 -5.04 -41.85 66.77
N ALA A 6 -5.38 -42.66 65.76
CA ALA A 6 -4.90 -43.94 65.22
C ALA A 6 -5.31 -44.03 63.72
N VAL A 7 -4.45 -44.42 62.76
CA VAL A 7 -4.10 -45.77 62.25
C VAL A 7 -5.27 -46.56 61.61
N LEU A 8 -5.21 -46.73 60.28
CA LEU A 8 -5.56 -47.91 59.44
C LEU A 8 -5.52 -47.45 57.95
N ALA A 9 -4.43 -47.58 57.18
CA ALA A 9 -3.93 -48.80 56.51
C ALA A 9 -5.07 -49.49 55.71
N ILE A 10 -5.14 -49.46 54.36
CA ILE A 10 -4.31 -50.22 53.41
C ILE A 10 -4.74 -49.86 51.96
N VAL A 11 -3.76 -49.55 51.10
CA VAL A 11 -3.50 -50.06 49.72
C VAL A 11 -4.72 -50.10 48.76
N SER A 12 -4.73 -49.50 47.56
CA SER A 12 -3.78 -49.60 46.44
C SER A 12 -4.26 -48.68 45.31
N LEU A 13 -3.33 -48.31 44.41
CA LEU A 13 -3.43 -48.13 42.95
C LEU A 13 -4.85 -48.17 42.33
N ILE A 14 -5.24 -47.34 41.35
CA ILE A 14 -4.71 -47.25 39.99
C ILE A 14 -5.44 -46.11 39.22
N ILE A 15 -4.69 -45.38 38.38
CA ILE A 15 -5.01 -45.06 36.96
C ILE A 15 -6.08 -43.97 36.64
N SER A 16 -5.55 -42.87 36.09
CA SER A 16 -5.96 -42.19 34.84
C SER A 16 -7.12 -41.19 34.83
N CYS A 17 -6.76 -39.97 34.41
CA CYS A 17 -7.61 -38.90 33.92
C CYS A 17 -8.48 -39.32 32.71
N GLY A 18 -9.71 -38.79 32.66
CA GLY A 18 -10.52 -38.67 31.45
C GLY A 18 -11.78 -37.82 31.70
N GLU A 19 -11.85 -36.64 31.05
CA GLU A 19 -12.97 -35.97 30.35
C GLU A 19 -14.44 -36.19 30.84
N LYS A 20 -15.42 -35.26 30.83
CA LYS A 20 -15.70 -34.00 30.11
C LYS A 20 -17.11 -33.52 30.55
N LYS A 21 -17.41 -32.21 30.44
CA LYS A 21 -18.65 -31.54 29.90
C LYS A 21 -19.00 -30.22 30.61
N GLU A 22 -18.87 -29.07 29.91
CA GLU A 22 -19.94 -28.27 29.24
C GLU A 22 -20.65 -27.31 30.24
N GLU A 23 -20.84 -25.99 30.08
CA GLU A 23 -20.93 -25.07 28.93
C GLU A 23 -20.71 -23.57 29.33
N LYS A 24 -20.12 -22.81 28.39
CA LYS A 24 -20.36 -21.40 27.95
C LYS A 24 -20.42 -20.23 28.95
N LYS A 25 -19.60 -19.20 28.69
CA LYS A 25 -19.98 -18.02 27.86
C LYS A 25 -18.82 -17.03 27.64
N GLY A 26 -18.55 -16.74 26.36
CA GLY A 26 -18.47 -15.36 25.85
C GLY A 26 -17.20 -14.56 26.07
N GLY A 27 -16.19 -14.78 25.22
CA GLY A 27 -15.13 -13.81 24.94
C GLY A 27 -14.73 -13.93 23.48
N PHE A 28 -15.00 -12.89 22.68
CA PHE A 28 -14.51 -12.80 21.31
C PHE A 28 -13.01 -12.48 21.35
N GLU A 29 -12.17 -13.52 21.34
CA GLU A 29 -10.73 -13.40 21.17
C GLU A 29 -10.40 -13.28 19.68
N MET A 30 -9.90 -12.12 19.25
CA MET A 30 -9.23 -11.97 17.97
C MET A 30 -7.88 -12.70 18.02
N ASN A 31 -7.86 -13.95 17.54
CA ASN A 31 -6.60 -14.60 17.20
C ASN A 31 -6.12 -14.07 15.84
N ARG A 32 -5.36 -12.96 15.85
CA ARG A 32 -4.51 -12.61 14.71
C ARG A 32 -3.26 -13.48 14.75
N THR A 33 -3.38 -14.70 14.23
CA THR A 33 -2.19 -15.41 13.76
C THR A 33 -1.62 -14.58 12.61
N LYS A 34 -0.57 -13.81 12.89
CA LYS A 34 0.29 -13.17 11.88
C LYS A 34 1.00 -14.29 11.13
N LYS A 35 0.33 -14.87 10.14
CA LYS A 35 1.02 -15.59 9.07
C LYS A 35 1.71 -14.51 8.24
N GLU A 36 2.97 -14.25 8.56
CA GLU A 36 3.90 -13.62 7.61
C GLU A 36 3.96 -14.54 6.39
N VAL A 37 3.06 -14.29 5.43
CA VAL A 37 3.29 -14.72 4.07
C VAL A 37 4.38 -13.80 3.56
N LYS A 38 5.63 -14.24 3.74
CA LYS A 38 6.75 -13.80 2.92
C LYS A 38 6.40 -14.26 1.50
N ALA A 39 5.63 -13.45 0.80
CA ALA A 39 5.37 -13.63 -0.62
C ALA A 39 6.63 -13.18 -1.34
N GLU A 40 7.59 -14.10 -1.49
CA GLU A 40 8.42 -14.15 -2.68
C GLU A 40 7.47 -14.39 -3.86
N LYS A 41 6.87 -13.32 -4.37
CA LYS A 41 6.42 -13.28 -5.76
C LYS A 41 7.60 -12.76 -6.55
N THR A 42 8.07 -13.54 -7.51
CA THR A 42 8.84 -13.06 -8.66
C THR A 42 8.11 -11.86 -9.24
N VAL A 43 8.59 -10.66 -8.88
CA VAL A 43 8.11 -9.38 -9.40
C VAL A 43 8.52 -9.40 -10.87
N GLU A 44 7.55 -9.54 -11.79
CA GLU A 44 7.80 -9.08 -13.15
C GLU A 44 8.07 -7.58 -13.02
N GLU A 45 9.34 -7.21 -13.17
CA GLU A 45 9.78 -5.83 -12.98
C GLU A 45 9.01 -4.93 -13.95
N VAL A 46 8.30 -3.94 -13.40
CA VAL A 46 7.52 -3.00 -14.20
C VAL A 46 8.48 -2.25 -15.13
N PRO A 47 8.29 -2.27 -16.46
CA PRO A 47 9.22 -1.65 -17.39
C PRO A 47 9.48 -0.16 -17.07
N VAL A 48 10.72 0.26 -17.28
CA VAL A 48 11.11 1.67 -17.27
C VAL A 48 11.32 2.09 -18.72
N ASP A 49 10.47 3.00 -19.20
CA ASP A 49 10.59 3.63 -20.51
C ASP A 49 10.27 5.12 -20.36
N LEU A 50 11.30 5.95 -20.41
CA LEU A 50 11.18 7.41 -20.31
C LEU A 50 10.72 8.07 -21.62
N ASN A 51 10.67 7.33 -22.73
CA ASN A 51 10.12 7.83 -23.99
C ASN A 51 8.60 7.63 -24.06
N ASN A 52 8.06 6.72 -23.24
CA ASN A 52 6.63 6.53 -23.12
C ASN A 52 5.99 7.72 -22.39
N LYS A 53 5.08 8.41 -23.09
CA LYS A 53 4.30 9.54 -22.56
C LYS A 53 2.93 9.12 -22.02
N GLY A 54 2.57 7.86 -22.17
CA GLY A 54 1.27 7.32 -21.82
C GLY A 54 0.19 7.70 -22.83
N VAL A 55 -1.05 7.59 -22.38
CA VAL A 55 -2.28 7.83 -23.13
C VAL A 55 -3.00 9.04 -22.54
N GLY A 56 -2.98 10.16 -23.25
CA GLY A 56 -3.68 11.37 -22.83
C GLY A 56 -3.24 12.62 -23.58
N PRO A 57 -3.78 13.78 -23.19
CA PRO A 57 -3.57 15.04 -23.92
C PRO A 57 -2.19 15.68 -23.65
N ILE A 58 -1.41 15.18 -22.68
CA ILE A 58 -0.11 15.75 -22.33
C ILE A 58 0.96 15.10 -23.21
N THR A 59 1.47 15.88 -24.17
CA THR A 59 2.49 15.43 -25.12
C THR A 59 3.87 16.06 -24.89
N SER A 60 3.94 17.09 -24.04
CA SER A 60 5.17 17.78 -23.67
C SER A 60 5.01 18.46 -22.30
N VAL A 61 6.03 18.37 -21.46
CA VAL A 61 6.14 19.11 -20.20
C VAL A 61 7.54 19.68 -20.06
N ASP A 62 7.63 20.99 -19.82
CA ASP A 62 8.87 21.65 -19.45
C ASP A 62 8.92 21.89 -17.94
N PHE A 63 9.91 21.29 -17.29
CA PHE A 63 10.15 21.47 -15.86
C PHE A 63 11.04 22.67 -15.54
N GLY A 64 11.67 23.31 -16.52
CA GLY A 64 12.65 24.35 -16.25
C GLY A 64 13.84 23.87 -15.40
N ALA A 65 14.89 24.69 -15.35
CA ALA A 65 16.12 24.31 -14.67
C ALA A 65 16.01 24.29 -13.13
N LYS A 66 15.05 25.02 -12.56
CA LYS A 66 14.85 25.15 -11.12
C LYS A 66 13.43 24.76 -10.75
N ILE A 67 13.27 24.33 -9.50
CA ILE A 67 11.96 24.10 -8.91
C ILE A 67 11.24 25.44 -8.78
N ASP A 68 10.02 25.51 -9.32
CA ASP A 68 9.08 26.57 -8.99
C ASP A 68 8.48 26.28 -7.61
N LYS A 69 8.96 27.01 -6.60
CA LYS A 69 8.57 26.78 -5.20
C LYS A 69 7.10 27.09 -4.93
N GLU A 70 6.53 28.07 -5.61
CA GLU A 70 5.13 28.44 -5.42
C GLU A 70 4.21 27.38 -6.00
N MET A 71 4.53 26.91 -7.21
CA MET A 71 3.81 25.82 -7.85
C MET A 71 3.96 24.51 -7.09
N ALA A 72 5.15 24.20 -6.58
CA ALA A 72 5.39 23.03 -5.74
C ALA A 72 4.57 23.11 -4.43
N ALA A 73 4.48 24.26 -3.78
CA ALA A 73 3.65 24.43 -2.57
C ALA A 73 2.16 24.24 -2.86
N LYS A 74 1.68 24.73 -4.01
CA LYS A 74 0.31 24.44 -4.47
C LYS A 74 0.12 22.94 -4.70
N GLY A 75 1.08 22.29 -5.35
CA GLY A 75 1.08 20.85 -5.60
C GLY A 75 1.03 20.01 -4.34
N GLU A 76 1.83 20.38 -3.34
CA GLU A 76 1.88 19.73 -2.03
C GLU A 76 0.52 19.74 -1.33
N LYS A 77 -0.19 20.88 -1.38
CA LYS A 77 -1.53 21.00 -0.79
C LYS A 77 -2.53 20.05 -1.46
N THR A 78 -2.52 20.01 -2.79
CA THR A 78 -3.41 19.09 -3.55
C THR A 78 -3.03 17.64 -3.29
N TYR A 79 -1.73 17.32 -3.33
CA TYR A 79 -1.20 15.99 -3.02
C TYR A 79 -1.64 15.49 -1.64
N SER A 80 -1.50 16.35 -0.62
CA SER A 80 -1.85 16.05 0.77
C SER A 80 -3.35 15.86 0.99
N THR A 81 -4.19 16.38 0.09
CA THR A 81 -5.65 16.24 0.19
C THR A 81 -6.14 14.99 -0.52
N ILE A 82 -5.52 14.62 -1.66
CA ILE A 82 -6.09 13.66 -2.61
C ILE A 82 -5.22 12.40 -2.75
N CYS A 83 -3.90 12.56 -2.83
CA CYS A 83 -3.00 11.48 -3.24
C CYS A 83 -2.52 10.63 -2.06
N VAL A 84 -2.39 11.22 -0.86
CA VAL A 84 -1.88 10.55 0.35
C VAL A 84 -2.76 9.41 0.86
N ALA A 85 -4.01 9.33 0.39
CA ALA A 85 -4.89 8.19 0.67
C ALA A 85 -4.35 6.88 0.10
N CYS A 86 -3.56 6.94 -0.99
CA CYS A 86 -3.05 5.77 -1.69
C CYS A 86 -1.53 5.76 -1.86
N HIS A 87 -0.88 6.92 -1.84
CA HIS A 87 0.54 7.07 -2.12
C HIS A 87 1.32 7.62 -0.92
N MET A 88 2.57 7.19 -0.82
CA MET A 88 3.56 7.74 0.11
C MET A 88 4.77 8.20 -0.68
N ALA A 89 5.57 9.09 -0.09
CA ALA A 89 6.80 9.54 -0.74
C ALA A 89 7.78 8.37 -0.91
N GLU A 90 8.13 7.68 0.17
CA GLU A 90 9.27 6.73 0.16
C GLU A 90 8.88 5.25 0.24
N GLN A 91 7.63 4.95 0.63
CA GLN A 91 7.19 3.58 0.88
C GLN A 91 6.05 3.16 -0.05
N ARG A 92 6.01 1.85 -0.33
CA ARG A 92 4.88 1.22 -1.00
C ARG A 92 3.63 1.27 -0.11
N MET A 93 2.47 1.54 -0.70
CA MET A 93 1.18 1.42 -0.03
C MET A 93 0.14 0.78 -0.96
N ILE A 94 -1.02 1.42 -1.17
CA ILE A 94 -2.02 1.00 -2.17
C ILE A 94 -1.47 1.28 -3.57
N GLY A 95 -0.85 2.43 -3.75
CA GLY A 95 -0.07 2.79 -4.93
C GLY A 95 1.45 2.78 -4.68
N PRO A 96 2.24 3.00 -5.74
CA PRO A 96 3.68 3.11 -5.66
C PRO A 96 4.17 4.27 -4.80
N ALA A 97 5.37 4.12 -4.25
CA ALA A 97 6.14 5.24 -3.72
C ALA A 97 6.38 6.28 -4.84
N LEU A 98 6.37 7.57 -4.50
CA LEU A 98 6.45 8.66 -5.49
C LEU A 98 7.77 9.43 -5.53
N LYS A 99 8.63 9.27 -4.52
CA LYS A 99 9.99 9.80 -4.54
C LYS A 99 10.76 9.27 -5.75
N GLY A 100 11.47 10.16 -6.44
CA GLY A 100 12.22 9.82 -7.67
C GLY A 100 11.35 9.30 -8.82
N VAL A 101 10.04 9.63 -8.87
CA VAL A 101 9.16 9.14 -9.96
C VAL A 101 9.69 9.46 -11.36
N TYR A 102 10.42 10.57 -11.50
CA TYR A 102 11.01 10.99 -12.76
C TYR A 102 12.25 10.20 -13.19
N ASP A 103 12.81 9.36 -12.31
CA ASP A 103 13.86 8.40 -12.68
C ASP A 103 13.28 7.20 -13.45
N ARG A 104 11.97 6.99 -13.31
CA ARG A 104 11.26 5.82 -13.85
C ARG A 104 10.18 6.17 -14.87
N ARG A 105 9.62 7.39 -14.86
CA ARG A 105 8.52 7.81 -15.74
C ARG A 105 8.79 9.20 -16.29
N SER A 106 8.37 9.43 -17.54
CA SER A 106 8.40 10.77 -18.12
C SER A 106 7.43 11.72 -17.39
N PRO A 107 7.71 13.03 -17.37
CA PRO A 107 6.79 14.04 -16.85
C PRO A 107 5.39 13.97 -17.46
N GLU A 108 5.33 13.74 -18.78
CA GLU A 108 4.09 13.58 -19.54
C GLU A 108 3.30 12.38 -19.06
N TRP A 109 3.96 11.23 -18.88
CA TRP A 109 3.32 10.01 -18.38
C TRP A 109 2.72 10.22 -16.99
N VAL A 110 3.46 10.89 -16.08
CA VAL A 110 2.95 11.20 -14.74
C VAL A 110 1.72 12.09 -14.81
N MET A 111 1.73 13.13 -15.63
CA MET A 111 0.56 13.99 -15.79
C MET A 111 -0.63 13.28 -16.45
N ASN A 112 -0.39 12.44 -17.46
CA ASN A 112 -1.44 11.65 -18.09
C ASN A 112 -2.02 10.60 -17.14
N MET A 113 -1.22 10.01 -16.25
CA MET A 113 -1.69 9.11 -15.20
C MET A 113 -2.60 9.83 -14.18
N ILE A 114 -2.28 11.08 -13.83
CA ILE A 114 -3.10 11.89 -12.91
C ILE A 114 -4.43 12.30 -13.57
N LEU A 115 -4.41 12.68 -14.85
CA LEU A 115 -5.57 13.26 -15.55
C LEU A 115 -6.47 12.21 -16.22
N ASN A 116 -5.92 11.06 -16.60
CA ASN A 116 -6.60 10.02 -17.37
C ASN A 116 -6.21 8.60 -16.90
N PRO A 117 -6.35 8.26 -15.60
CA PRO A 117 -5.94 6.95 -15.12
C PRO A 117 -6.73 5.82 -15.77
N ASP A 118 -8.01 6.02 -16.11
CA ASP A 118 -8.84 4.98 -16.76
C ASP A 118 -8.28 4.60 -18.14
N GLY A 119 -7.96 5.59 -18.99
CA GLY A 119 -7.34 5.35 -20.29
C GLY A 119 -5.95 4.76 -20.18
N MET A 120 -5.14 5.25 -19.23
CA MET A 120 -3.82 4.72 -18.94
C MET A 120 -3.89 3.24 -18.56
N LEU A 121 -4.71 2.87 -17.57
CA LEU A 121 -4.88 1.49 -17.13
C LEU A 121 -5.44 0.58 -18.23
N LYS A 122 -6.24 1.13 -19.15
CA LYS A 122 -6.83 0.38 -20.27
C LYS A 122 -5.85 0.17 -21.44
N GLU A 123 -4.93 1.09 -21.69
CA GLU A 123 -4.17 1.12 -22.95
C GLU A 123 -2.64 1.12 -22.73
N ASP A 124 -2.13 1.87 -21.76
CA ASP A 124 -0.70 2.01 -21.52
C ASP A 124 -0.07 0.73 -20.91
N PRO A 125 1.01 0.19 -21.51
CA PRO A 125 1.62 -1.06 -21.03
C PRO A 125 2.24 -0.93 -19.64
N ILE A 126 2.80 0.24 -19.28
CA ILE A 126 3.41 0.46 -17.97
C ILE A 126 2.33 0.55 -16.90
N ALA A 127 1.24 1.29 -17.15
CA ALA A 127 0.11 1.40 -16.24
C ALA A 127 -0.55 0.04 -15.99
N LYS A 128 -0.69 -0.81 -17.02
CA LYS A 128 -1.16 -2.20 -16.86
C LYS A 128 -0.22 -3.06 -16.01
N ALA A 129 1.09 -2.95 -16.24
CA ALA A 129 2.08 -3.65 -15.44
C ALA A 129 2.03 -3.20 -13.97
N LEU A 130 1.91 -1.89 -13.71
CA LEU A 130 1.68 -1.35 -12.38
C LEU A 130 0.37 -1.88 -11.78
N LEU A 131 -0.73 -1.91 -12.54
CA LEU A 131 -1.99 -2.44 -12.04
C LEU A 131 -1.85 -3.89 -11.54
N LYS A 132 -1.20 -4.75 -12.34
CA LYS A 132 -0.91 -6.15 -11.95
C LYS A 132 -0.02 -6.23 -10.71
N GLU A 133 1.05 -5.42 -10.68
CA GLU A 133 2.02 -5.37 -9.57
C GLU A 133 1.38 -4.91 -8.26
N TYR A 134 0.38 -4.03 -8.34
CA TYR A 134 -0.34 -3.47 -7.18
C TYR A 134 -1.67 -4.19 -6.91
N ASN A 135 -1.74 -5.50 -7.22
CA ASN A 135 -2.89 -6.38 -6.94
C ASN A 135 -4.22 -5.86 -7.52
N ASN A 136 -4.18 -5.25 -8.70
CA ASN A 136 -5.31 -4.63 -9.39
C ASN A 136 -5.97 -3.49 -8.61
N ALA A 137 -5.22 -2.81 -7.72
CA ALA A 137 -5.68 -1.56 -7.11
C ALA A 137 -5.76 -0.46 -8.18
N VAL A 138 -6.99 -0.05 -8.51
CA VAL A 138 -7.24 0.97 -9.53
C VAL A 138 -6.99 2.37 -8.97
N MET A 139 -6.18 3.17 -9.67
CA MET A 139 -6.09 4.60 -9.43
C MET A 139 -7.34 5.27 -10.03
N LEU A 140 -8.20 5.83 -9.19
CA LEU A 140 -9.44 6.46 -9.64
C LEU A 140 -9.18 7.87 -10.19
N ASN A 141 -9.92 8.26 -11.22
CA ASN A 141 -9.88 9.63 -11.73
C ASN A 141 -10.42 10.62 -10.69
N GLN A 142 -9.57 11.57 -10.28
CA GLN A 142 -9.89 12.59 -9.29
C GLN A 142 -10.48 13.86 -9.92
N ASN A 143 -10.67 13.87 -11.24
CA ASN A 143 -11.19 14.99 -12.03
C ASN A 143 -10.40 16.29 -11.82
N LEU A 144 -9.07 16.17 -11.71
CA LEU A 144 -8.19 17.29 -11.53
C LEU A 144 -8.06 18.12 -12.80
N SER A 145 -7.89 19.43 -12.63
CA SER A 145 -7.50 20.32 -13.72
C SER A 145 -6.08 20.02 -14.19
N LYS A 146 -5.75 20.43 -15.43
CA LYS A 146 -4.38 20.32 -15.96
C LYS A 146 -3.40 21.12 -15.10
N GLU A 147 -3.82 22.26 -14.58
CA GLU A 147 -3.04 23.15 -13.72
C GLU A 147 -2.73 22.50 -12.38
N ASP A 148 -3.70 21.79 -11.77
CA ASP A 148 -3.47 21.08 -10.52
C ASP A 148 -2.58 19.85 -10.74
N ALA A 149 -2.77 19.12 -11.84
CA ALA A 149 -1.87 18.03 -12.21
C ALA A 149 -0.44 18.54 -12.44
N ARG A 150 -0.26 19.70 -13.09
CA ARG A 150 1.05 20.32 -13.29
C ARG A 150 1.68 20.76 -11.97
N ALA A 151 0.89 21.27 -11.04
CA ALA A 151 1.36 21.65 -9.71
C ALA A 151 1.79 20.44 -8.88
N ILE A 152 1.01 19.35 -8.89
CA ILE A 152 1.40 18.08 -8.27
C ILE A 152 2.71 17.58 -8.89
N ALA A 153 2.81 17.59 -10.22
CA ALA A 153 4.03 17.16 -10.90
C ALA A 153 5.26 18.00 -10.48
N GLU A 154 5.10 19.31 -10.30
CA GLU A 154 6.17 20.16 -9.76
C GLU A 154 6.57 19.75 -8.33
N TYR A 155 5.58 19.48 -7.48
CA TYR A 155 5.82 19.00 -6.11
C TYR A 155 6.55 17.65 -6.09
N LEU A 156 6.21 16.71 -6.98
CA LEU A 156 6.89 15.42 -7.02
C LEU A 156 8.40 15.52 -7.33
N ARG A 157 8.87 16.65 -7.91
CA ARG A 157 10.30 16.92 -8.13
C ARG A 157 11.04 17.24 -6.83
N THR A 158 10.34 17.56 -5.75
CA THR A 158 10.93 17.92 -4.45
C THR A 158 11.06 16.73 -3.50
N LEU A 159 10.49 15.58 -3.85
CA LEU A 159 10.46 14.36 -3.03
C LEU A 159 11.77 13.56 -3.06
#